data_AF-A0A075MM64-F1
#
_entry.id   AF-A0A075MM64-F1
#
_cell.length_a   1.000
_cell.length_b   1.000
_cell.length_c   1.000
_cell.angle_alpha   90.00
_cell.angle_beta   90.00
_cell.angle_gamma   90.00
#
_symmetry.space_group_name_H-M   'P 1'
#
loop_
_entity.id
_entity.type
_entity.pdbx_description
1 polymer ?
#
loop_
_entity_poly.entity_id
_entity_poly.type
_entity_poly.pdbx_seq_one_letter_code
_entity_poly.pdbx_strand_id
1 'polypeptide(L)'
;MVAFLIAYAVSRMLVTSEDKRRRLAGTTKIALALVMLLGILPDTDIVFQAFGIIPHKTFTHSVILSAFLVAPAIFVVARWPLKQTLAASLAYALAYAQHLFDDIIVGTLNVAYPFGTIPVGIGIAYGSVYHLALEIVLVAAVAAIVMKGSFGKTRKQSESFGQRSNNYYSLYRLHLFGFGKVDKVCYALLMLSLLVSFAYLLQEMKSIPRLFIESDLEVALFVILHLSALALVSFMILVSRENAKPEPSSREETVRDV
;
A
#
# COMPACT_ATOMS: atom_id res chain seq x y z
N MET A 1 2.16 -4.76 -3.52
CA MET A 1 2.18 -3.39 -4.12
C MET A 1 0.82 -2.95 -4.68
N VAL A 2 -0.05 -3.88 -5.07
CA VAL A 2 -1.37 -3.64 -5.65
C VAL A 2 -2.26 -2.74 -4.78
N ALA A 3 -2.29 -2.94 -3.46
CA ALA A 3 -3.01 -2.08 -2.52
C ALA A 3 -2.69 -0.57 -2.66
N PHE A 4 -1.41 -0.21 -2.88
CA PHE A 4 -1.02 1.18 -3.16
C PHE A 4 -1.68 1.68 -4.45
N LEU A 5 -1.64 0.88 -5.52
CA LEU A 5 -2.17 1.25 -6.83
C LEU A 5 -3.68 1.44 -6.78
N ILE A 6 -4.38 0.62 -5.99
CA ILE A 6 -5.81 0.76 -5.73
C ILE A 6 -6.08 2.10 -5.02
N ALA A 7 -5.38 2.40 -3.92
CA ALA A 7 -5.57 3.68 -3.23
C ALA A 7 -5.27 4.87 -4.15
N TYR A 8 -4.23 4.77 -4.98
CA TYR A 8 -3.92 5.77 -6.00
C TYR A 8 -5.06 5.92 -7.01
N ALA A 9 -5.58 4.83 -7.58
CA ALA A 9 -6.69 4.84 -8.54
C ALA A 9 -7.99 5.39 -7.93
N VAL A 10 -8.38 4.91 -6.75
CA VAL A 10 -9.57 5.36 -6.01
C VAL A 10 -9.47 6.85 -5.69
N SER A 11 -8.31 7.31 -5.24
CA SER A 11 -8.08 8.73 -5.01
C SER A 11 -8.22 9.55 -6.30
N ARG A 12 -7.72 9.03 -7.44
CA ARG A 12 -7.82 9.73 -8.73
C ARG A 12 -9.26 9.81 -9.23
N MET A 13 -10.05 8.77 -9.04
CA MET A 13 -11.44 8.70 -9.51
C MET A 13 -12.39 9.53 -8.65
N LEU A 14 -12.25 9.51 -7.33
CA LEU A 14 -13.27 10.04 -6.41
C LEU A 14 -12.97 11.44 -5.85
N VAL A 15 -11.72 11.91 -5.90
CA VAL A 15 -11.31 13.24 -5.37
C VAL A 15 -11.73 14.40 -6.29
N THR A 16 -12.46 14.15 -7.39
CA THR A 16 -12.84 15.17 -8.38
C THR A 16 -14.15 15.92 -8.08
N SER A 17 -15.04 15.36 -7.24
CA SER A 17 -16.39 15.92 -7.00
C SER A 17 -16.65 16.35 -5.54
N GLU A 18 -16.43 15.48 -4.55
CA GLU A 18 -16.77 15.78 -3.14
C GLU A 18 -15.70 16.58 -2.37
N ASP A 19 -14.41 16.43 -2.72
CA ASP A 19 -13.31 17.06 -1.98
C ASP A 19 -13.27 18.59 -2.13
N LYS A 20 -13.92 19.16 -3.15
CA LYS A 20 -14.12 20.62 -3.22
C LYS A 20 -14.94 21.16 -2.05
N ARG A 21 -15.91 20.40 -1.52
CA ARG A 21 -16.79 20.82 -0.40
C ARG A 21 -16.14 20.60 0.97
N ARG A 22 -15.36 19.52 1.16
CA ARG A 22 -14.71 19.22 2.44
C ARG A 22 -13.37 19.95 2.66
N ARG A 23 -12.85 20.65 1.66
CA ARG A 23 -11.66 21.53 1.77
C ARG A 23 -11.81 22.67 2.79
N LEU A 24 -13.02 23.04 3.18
CA LEU A 24 -13.22 23.97 4.31
C LEU A 24 -13.01 23.33 5.70
N ALA A 25 -12.86 22.00 5.79
CA ALA A 25 -12.85 21.27 7.07
C ALA A 25 -11.58 20.42 7.34
N GLY A 26 -10.51 20.57 6.55
CA GLY A 26 -9.14 20.19 6.93
C GLY A 26 -8.81 18.71 7.24
N THR A 27 -9.60 17.72 6.82
CA THR A 27 -9.56 16.39 7.48
C THR A 27 -9.45 15.12 6.63
N THR A 28 -9.15 15.15 5.33
CA THR A 28 -9.19 13.89 4.57
C THR A 28 -7.92 13.57 3.79
N LYS A 29 -6.97 12.91 4.46
CA LYS A 29 -5.83 12.25 3.82
C LYS A 29 -6.04 10.74 3.87
N ILE A 30 -5.77 10.03 2.77
CA ILE A 30 -5.72 8.56 2.76
C ILE A 30 -4.41 8.18 3.43
N ALA A 31 -4.48 7.41 4.52
CA ALA A 31 -3.31 6.90 5.22
C ALA A 31 -2.71 5.75 4.40
N LEU A 32 -1.78 6.08 3.52
CA LEU A 32 -1.25 5.14 2.53
C LEU A 32 -0.48 3.97 3.17
N ALA A 33 0.22 4.22 4.27
CA ALA A 33 0.85 3.15 5.03
C ALA A 33 -0.19 2.18 5.60
N LEU A 34 -1.35 2.69 6.03
CA LEU A 34 -2.46 1.85 6.48
C LEU A 34 -3.05 1.03 5.33
N VAL A 35 -3.24 1.62 4.14
CA VAL A 35 -3.67 0.90 2.93
C VAL A 35 -2.75 -0.28 2.66
N MET A 36 -1.44 -0.03 2.63
CA MET A 36 -0.46 -1.09 2.37
C MET A 36 -0.47 -2.17 3.46
N LEU A 37 -0.61 -1.77 4.73
CA LEU A 37 -0.68 -2.71 5.85
C LEU A 37 -1.95 -3.56 5.80
N LEU A 38 -3.10 -2.97 5.48
CA LEU A 38 -4.36 -3.71 5.29
C LEU A 38 -4.27 -4.71 4.15
N GLY A 39 -3.51 -4.37 3.10
CA GLY A 39 -3.30 -5.26 1.97
C GLY A 39 -2.47 -6.51 2.27
N ILE A 40 -1.59 -6.46 3.25
CA ILE A 40 -0.81 -7.64 3.69
C ILE A 40 -1.41 -8.30 4.94
N LEU A 41 -2.51 -7.76 5.47
CA LEU A 41 -3.11 -8.24 6.72
C LEU A 41 -3.57 -9.70 6.63
N PRO A 42 -4.15 -10.19 5.52
CA PRO A 42 -4.61 -11.58 5.45
C PRO A 42 -3.49 -12.61 5.70
N ASP A 43 -2.28 -12.35 5.21
CA ASP A 43 -1.08 -13.19 5.35
C ASP A 43 -0.53 -13.26 6.78
N THR A 44 -1.05 -12.44 7.71
CA THR A 44 -0.66 -12.57 9.12
C THR A 44 -1.09 -13.92 9.71
N ASP A 45 -1.99 -14.65 9.05
CA ASP A 45 -2.34 -16.03 9.40
C ASP A 45 -1.22 -17.04 9.17
N ILE A 46 -0.19 -16.73 8.38
CA ILE A 46 1.03 -17.53 8.26
C ILE A 46 1.72 -17.66 9.62
N VAL A 47 1.71 -16.58 10.42
CA VAL A 47 2.26 -16.60 11.78
C VAL A 47 1.43 -17.55 12.66
N PHE A 48 0.10 -17.51 12.55
CA PHE A 48 -0.77 -18.43 13.29
C PHE A 48 -0.58 -19.89 12.85
N GLN A 49 -0.30 -20.14 11.57
CA GLN A 49 0.08 -21.46 11.09
C GLN A 49 1.41 -21.93 11.70
N ALA A 50 2.41 -21.05 11.78
CA ALA A 50 3.70 -21.38 12.38
C ALA A 50 3.56 -21.79 13.87
N PHE A 51 2.56 -21.25 14.57
CA PHE A 51 2.20 -21.66 15.93
C PHE A 51 1.20 -22.82 16.02
N GLY A 52 0.78 -23.41 14.89
CA GLY A 52 -0.16 -24.53 14.84
C GLY A 52 -1.60 -24.19 15.23
N ILE A 53 -1.99 -22.91 15.19
CA ILE A 53 -3.30 -22.44 15.66
C ILE A 53 -4.35 -22.55 14.54
N ILE A 54 -4.05 -22.02 13.36
CA ILE A 54 -4.97 -21.99 12.21
C ILE A 54 -4.16 -22.24 10.93
N PRO A 55 -4.64 -23.09 9.99
CA PRO A 55 -3.98 -23.24 8.69
C PRO A 55 -4.08 -21.95 7.86
N HIS A 56 -3.00 -21.59 7.16
CA HIS A 56 -3.01 -20.48 6.21
C HIS A 56 -4.04 -20.73 5.09
N LYS A 57 -4.56 -19.63 4.54
CA LYS A 57 -5.60 -19.62 3.49
C LYS A 57 -6.94 -20.22 3.89
N THR A 58 -7.31 -20.05 5.17
CA THR A 58 -8.63 -20.42 5.68
C THR A 58 -9.51 -19.18 5.90
N PHE A 59 -9.59 -18.66 7.12
CA PHE A 59 -10.53 -17.61 7.48
C PHE A 59 -10.16 -16.24 6.89
N THR A 60 -8.89 -15.84 6.99
CA THR A 60 -8.42 -14.52 6.51
C THR A 60 -8.46 -14.39 4.99
N HIS A 61 -8.35 -15.52 4.30
CA HIS A 61 -8.39 -15.62 2.84
C HIS A 61 -9.76 -16.10 2.31
N SER A 62 -10.77 -16.24 3.17
CA SER A 62 -12.11 -16.62 2.71
C SER A 62 -12.72 -15.50 1.86
N VAL A 63 -13.02 -15.81 0.60
CA VAL A 63 -13.70 -14.86 -0.32
C VAL A 63 -15.04 -14.43 0.25
N ILE A 64 -15.80 -15.38 0.79
CA ILE A 64 -17.12 -15.14 1.37
C ILE A 64 -17.00 -14.21 2.59
N LEU A 65 -16.16 -14.57 3.58
CA LEU A 65 -16.02 -13.73 4.78
C LEU A 65 -15.43 -12.37 4.43
N SER A 66 -14.47 -12.29 3.52
CA SER A 66 -13.87 -11.02 3.13
C SER A 66 -14.87 -10.11 2.42
N ALA A 67 -15.67 -10.65 1.49
CA ALA A 67 -16.63 -9.87 0.71
C ALA A 67 -17.85 -9.43 1.53
N PHE A 68 -18.36 -10.29 2.42
CA PHE A 68 -19.60 -10.03 3.15
C PHE A 68 -19.41 -9.51 4.56
N LEU A 69 -18.22 -9.70 5.17
CA LEU A 69 -17.96 -9.32 6.55
C LEU A 69 -16.78 -8.36 6.67
N VAL A 70 -15.57 -8.79 6.30
CA VAL A 70 -14.34 -8.05 6.67
C VAL A 70 -14.19 -6.74 5.90
N ALA A 71 -14.23 -6.77 4.56
CA ALA A 71 -14.11 -5.55 3.77
C ALA A 71 -15.28 -4.56 4.02
N PRO A 72 -16.55 -4.99 4.11
CA PRO A 72 -17.64 -4.13 4.54
C PRO A 72 -17.41 -3.55 5.94
N ALA A 73 -16.97 -4.35 6.93
CA ALA A 73 -16.69 -3.85 8.28
C ALA A 73 -15.58 -2.79 8.27
N ILE A 74 -14.48 -3.00 7.53
CA ILE A 74 -13.42 -2.00 7.35
C ILE A 74 -14.00 -0.71 6.77
N PHE A 75 -14.84 -0.80 5.73
CA PHE A 75 -15.50 0.35 5.13
C PHE A 75 -16.38 1.10 6.14
N VAL A 76 -17.26 0.38 6.84
CA VAL A 76 -18.20 0.89 7.86
C VAL A 76 -17.43 1.61 8.97
N VAL A 77 -16.42 0.96 9.55
CA VAL A 77 -15.60 1.49 10.64
C VAL A 77 -14.85 2.75 10.20
N ALA A 78 -14.26 2.73 8.99
CA ALA A 78 -13.60 3.90 8.43
C ALA A 78 -14.61 5.05 8.22
N ARG A 79 -15.80 4.76 7.70
CA ARG A 79 -16.76 5.78 7.27
C ARG A 79 -17.50 6.47 8.40
N TRP A 80 -17.89 5.71 9.44
CA TRP A 80 -18.73 6.20 10.53
C TRP A 80 -17.92 6.53 11.79
N PRO A 81 -17.35 5.55 12.54
CA PRO A 81 -16.51 5.83 13.71
C PRO A 81 -15.34 6.77 13.42
N LEU A 82 -14.56 6.47 12.37
CA LEU A 82 -13.34 7.22 12.04
C LEU A 82 -13.59 8.43 11.12
N LYS A 83 -14.85 8.64 10.71
CA LYS A 83 -15.33 9.77 9.90
C LYS A 83 -14.50 10.06 8.64
N GLN A 84 -13.92 9.03 8.03
CA GLN A 84 -13.10 9.15 6.82
C GLN A 84 -13.94 9.53 5.59
N THR A 85 -13.30 10.01 4.52
CA THR A 85 -13.98 10.20 3.22
C THR A 85 -14.45 8.88 2.65
N LEU A 86 -15.46 8.94 1.78
CA LEU A 86 -15.84 7.80 0.95
C LEU A 86 -14.64 7.20 0.22
N ALA A 87 -13.79 8.04 -0.39
CA ALA A 87 -12.58 7.60 -1.08
C ALA A 87 -11.60 6.85 -0.16
N ALA A 88 -11.35 7.36 1.05
CA ALA A 88 -10.47 6.70 2.02
C ALA A 88 -11.06 5.37 2.52
N SER A 89 -12.34 5.36 2.88
CA SER A 89 -13.05 4.15 3.31
C SER A 89 -13.04 3.07 2.23
N LEU A 90 -13.29 3.42 0.97
CA LEU A 90 -13.20 2.49 -0.16
C LEU A 90 -11.78 2.00 -0.37
N ALA A 91 -10.78 2.89 -0.33
CA ALA A 91 -9.38 2.50 -0.47
C ALA A 91 -8.96 1.49 0.59
N TYR A 92 -9.36 1.66 1.85
CA TYR A 92 -9.05 0.71 2.92
C TYR A 92 -9.73 -0.64 2.75
N ALA A 93 -11.02 -0.65 2.38
CA ALA A 93 -11.76 -1.90 2.18
C ALA A 93 -11.26 -2.68 0.95
N LEU A 94 -11.03 -1.98 -0.16
CA LEU A 94 -10.46 -2.58 -1.37
C LEU A 94 -9.03 -3.04 -1.16
N ALA A 95 -8.24 -2.32 -0.34
CA ALA A 95 -6.89 -2.74 0.01
C ALA A 95 -6.87 -4.06 0.75
N TYR A 96 -7.86 -4.39 1.58
CA TYR A 96 -7.96 -5.73 2.17
C TYR A 96 -8.42 -6.76 1.12
N ALA A 97 -9.50 -6.45 0.40
CA ALA A 97 -10.13 -7.40 -0.53
C ALA A 97 -9.24 -7.80 -1.71
N GLN A 98 -8.37 -6.90 -2.18
CA GLN A 98 -7.42 -7.14 -3.26
C GLN A 98 -6.52 -8.36 -3.02
N HIS A 99 -6.20 -8.67 -1.77
CA HIS A 99 -5.28 -9.76 -1.42
C HIS A 99 -5.81 -11.11 -1.91
N LEU A 100 -7.14 -11.27 -1.90
CA LEU A 100 -7.79 -12.47 -2.41
C LEU A 100 -7.63 -12.62 -3.92
N PHE A 101 -7.59 -11.51 -4.65
CA PHE A 101 -7.35 -11.53 -6.10
C PHE A 101 -5.90 -11.89 -6.38
N ASP A 102 -4.96 -11.33 -5.61
CA ASP A 102 -3.54 -11.68 -5.70
C ASP A 102 -3.36 -13.20 -5.46
N ASP A 103 -4.07 -13.77 -4.50
CA ASP A 103 -4.06 -15.20 -4.17
C ASP A 103 -4.66 -16.12 -5.24
N ILE A 104 -5.64 -15.64 -6.00
CA ILE A 104 -6.19 -16.37 -7.16
C ILE A 104 -5.21 -16.31 -8.34
N ILE A 105 -4.52 -15.18 -8.51
CA ILE A 105 -3.51 -15.03 -9.56
C ILE A 105 -2.28 -15.88 -9.22
N VAL A 106 -1.81 -15.78 -7.98
CA VAL A 106 -0.60 -16.40 -7.44
C VAL A 106 -0.98 -17.51 -6.47
N GLY A 107 -1.02 -18.73 -6.99
CA GLY A 107 -1.41 -19.93 -6.25
C GLY A 107 -2.88 -20.30 -6.45
N THR A 108 -3.47 -20.83 -5.38
CA THR A 108 -4.84 -21.38 -5.37
C THR A 108 -5.55 -20.92 -4.11
N LEU A 109 -6.80 -20.51 -4.27
CA LEU A 109 -7.67 -20.09 -3.18
C LEU A 109 -8.98 -20.89 -3.17
N ASN A 110 -9.41 -21.34 -1.98
CA ASN A 110 -10.73 -21.97 -1.84
C ASN A 110 -11.84 -20.91 -1.73
N VAL A 111 -12.53 -20.65 -2.83
CA VAL A 111 -13.55 -19.58 -2.90
C VAL A 111 -14.85 -19.93 -2.17
N ALA A 112 -15.07 -21.21 -1.86
CA ALA A 112 -16.28 -21.70 -1.18
C ALA A 112 -16.13 -21.82 0.34
N TYR A 113 -14.95 -21.53 0.90
CA TYR A 113 -14.74 -21.60 2.35
C TYR A 113 -15.62 -20.56 3.09
N PRO A 114 -16.30 -20.91 4.20
CA PRO A 114 -16.22 -22.18 4.96
C PRO A 114 -17.26 -23.25 4.58
N PHE A 115 -18.09 -23.03 3.56
CA PHE A 115 -19.22 -23.91 3.24
C PHE A 115 -18.88 -25.08 2.32
N GLY A 116 -17.69 -25.08 1.72
CA GLY A 116 -17.24 -26.16 0.84
C GLY A 116 -15.83 -25.93 0.30
N THR A 117 -15.46 -26.73 -0.70
CA THR A 117 -14.15 -26.74 -1.34
C THR A 117 -14.27 -26.53 -2.85
N ILE A 118 -13.98 -25.31 -3.29
CA ILE A 118 -13.85 -24.96 -4.70
C ILE A 118 -12.49 -24.25 -4.86
N PRO A 119 -11.41 -24.98 -5.15
CA PRO A 119 -10.11 -24.37 -5.38
C PRO A 119 -10.10 -23.65 -6.73
N VAL A 120 -9.71 -22.38 -6.73
CA VAL A 120 -9.59 -21.54 -7.94
C VAL A 120 -8.20 -20.92 -7.95
N GLY A 121 -7.52 -20.97 -9.09
CA GLY A 121 -6.20 -20.38 -9.30
C GLY A 121 -5.87 -20.28 -10.78
N ILE A 122 -5.07 -19.28 -11.18
CA ILE A 122 -4.60 -19.09 -12.55
C ILE A 122 -3.35 -19.95 -12.84
N GLY A 123 -2.71 -20.48 -11.79
CA GLY A 123 -1.59 -21.42 -11.92
C GLY A 123 -0.20 -20.76 -11.95
N ILE A 124 -0.08 -19.48 -11.59
CA ILE A 124 1.24 -18.88 -11.36
C ILE A 124 1.73 -19.36 -9.98
N ALA A 125 2.79 -20.15 -9.98
CA ALA A 125 3.40 -20.61 -8.74
C ALA A 125 4.07 -19.44 -7.99
N TYR A 126 3.86 -19.40 -6.67
CA TYR A 126 4.58 -18.48 -5.80
C TYR A 126 6.08 -18.72 -5.90
N GLY A 127 6.88 -17.64 -5.91
CA GLY A 127 8.34 -17.72 -6.06
C GLY A 127 8.85 -17.97 -7.49
N SER A 128 7.98 -18.36 -8.43
CA SER A 128 8.37 -18.55 -9.83
C SER A 128 8.84 -17.26 -10.51
N VAL A 129 9.64 -17.39 -11.58
CA VAL A 129 10.07 -16.26 -12.41
C VAL A 129 8.90 -15.37 -12.87
N TYR A 130 7.75 -15.95 -13.24
CA TYR A 130 6.57 -15.18 -13.67
C TYR A 130 6.00 -14.33 -12.53
N HIS A 131 5.88 -14.91 -11.34
CA HIS A 131 5.45 -14.20 -10.15
C HIS A 131 6.41 -13.04 -9.81
N LEU A 132 7.72 -13.32 -9.82
CA LEU A 132 8.74 -12.30 -9.51
C LEU A 132 8.76 -11.18 -10.55
N ALA A 133 8.57 -11.50 -11.83
CA ALA A 133 8.47 -10.50 -12.89
C ALA A 133 7.25 -9.57 -12.67
N LEU A 134 6.08 -10.12 -12.31
CA LEU A 134 4.89 -9.33 -11.99
C LEU A 134 5.15 -8.38 -10.81
N GLU A 135 5.74 -8.87 -9.73
CA GLU A 135 6.07 -8.05 -8.56
C GLU A 135 7.07 -6.94 -8.88
N ILE A 136 8.10 -7.23 -9.68
CA ILE A 136 9.09 -6.22 -10.13
C ILE A 136 8.38 -5.11 -10.91
N VAL A 137 7.48 -5.46 -11.84
CA VAL A 137 6.70 -4.49 -12.61
C VAL A 137 5.82 -3.63 -11.70
N LEU A 138 5.17 -4.25 -10.71
CA LEU A 138 4.34 -3.54 -9.74
C LEU A 138 5.15 -2.57 -8.87
N VAL A 139 6.31 -3.00 -8.35
CA VAL A 139 7.23 -2.15 -7.59
C VAL A 139 7.71 -0.98 -8.45
N ALA A 140 8.10 -1.24 -9.70
CA ALA A 140 8.53 -0.19 -10.63
C ALA A 140 7.41 0.82 -10.92
N ALA A 141 6.17 0.36 -11.10
CA ALA A 141 5.01 1.22 -11.32
C ALA A 141 4.74 2.13 -10.11
N VAL A 142 4.77 1.57 -8.89
CA VAL A 142 4.62 2.35 -7.66
C VAL A 142 5.76 3.36 -7.52
N ALA A 143 7.01 2.94 -7.72
CA ALA A 143 8.17 3.83 -7.67
C ALA A 143 8.03 5.01 -8.66
N ALA A 144 7.61 4.75 -9.89
CA ALA A 144 7.38 5.78 -10.90
C ALA A 144 6.29 6.79 -10.46
N ILE A 145 5.20 6.32 -9.85
CA ILE A 145 4.14 7.19 -9.31
C ILE A 145 4.68 8.05 -8.16
N VAL A 146 5.38 7.45 -7.20
CA VAL A 146 5.96 8.17 -6.05
C VAL A 146 6.99 9.20 -6.52
N MET A 147 7.87 8.84 -7.45
CA MET A 147 8.90 9.73 -8.01
C MET A 147 8.31 10.90 -8.78
N LYS A 148 7.36 10.65 -9.69
CA LYS A 148 6.63 11.71 -10.41
C LYS A 148 5.90 12.63 -9.41
N GLY A 149 5.32 12.02 -8.38
CA GLY A 149 4.70 12.67 -7.23
C GLY A 149 5.68 13.34 -6.27
N SER A 150 7.00 13.26 -6.44
CA SER A 150 7.98 13.90 -5.55
C SER A 150 8.81 14.95 -6.30
N PHE A 151 9.41 14.57 -7.42
CA PHE A 151 10.34 15.39 -8.19
C PHE A 151 9.69 16.24 -9.30
N GLY A 152 8.39 16.05 -9.58
CA GLY A 152 7.67 16.92 -10.52
C GLY A 152 7.59 18.42 -10.13
N LYS A 153 8.11 18.81 -8.95
CA LYS A 153 8.18 20.20 -8.46
C LYS A 153 9.15 21.05 -9.28
N THR A 154 10.29 20.50 -9.69
CA THR A 154 11.43 21.31 -10.15
C THR A 154 11.25 21.91 -11.54
N ARG A 155 10.37 21.34 -12.38
CA ARG A 155 10.26 21.75 -13.79
C ARG A 155 9.21 22.84 -14.07
N LYS A 156 8.19 23.01 -13.21
CA LYS A 156 7.08 23.95 -13.47
C LYS A 156 7.11 25.25 -12.68
N GLN A 157 7.95 25.36 -11.66
CA GLN A 157 8.10 26.61 -10.91
C GLN A 157 8.99 27.63 -11.63
N SER A 158 9.78 27.19 -12.63
CA SER A 158 10.63 28.07 -13.46
C SER A 158 9.92 28.66 -14.69
N GLU A 159 8.72 28.19 -15.06
CA GLU A 159 8.06 28.58 -16.32
C GLU A 159 6.70 29.29 -16.14
N SER A 160 6.21 29.50 -14.92
CA SER A 160 4.90 30.14 -14.73
C SER A 160 4.91 31.21 -13.64
N PHE A 161 5.45 32.37 -14.00
CA PHE A 161 5.14 33.65 -13.34
C PHE A 161 3.85 34.30 -13.90
N GLY A 162 3.08 33.60 -14.74
CA GLY A 162 1.94 34.21 -15.43
C GLY A 162 0.74 33.31 -15.75
N GLN A 163 0.78 32.01 -15.44
CA GLN A 163 -0.31 31.11 -15.81
C GLN A 163 -0.87 30.37 -14.60
N ARG A 164 -2.18 30.57 -14.41
CA ARG A 164 -3.12 29.90 -13.50
C ARG A 164 -3.20 28.39 -13.79
N SER A 165 -2.07 27.71 -13.72
CA SER A 165 -1.88 26.33 -14.18
C SER A 165 -2.26 25.34 -13.06
N ASN A 166 -3.49 24.81 -13.16
CA ASN A 166 -3.92 23.50 -12.67
C ASN A 166 -3.37 23.04 -11.30
N ASN A 167 -3.93 23.61 -10.24
CA ASN A 167 -3.88 23.15 -8.84
C ASN A 167 -4.27 21.68 -8.62
N TYR A 168 -4.77 20.99 -9.64
CA TYR A 168 -5.14 19.58 -9.54
C TYR A 168 -3.97 18.70 -9.08
N TYR A 169 -2.77 18.85 -9.65
CA TYR A 169 -1.64 17.96 -9.35
C TYR A 169 -1.06 18.13 -7.93
N SER A 170 -1.11 19.33 -7.33
CA SER A 170 -0.61 19.53 -5.95
C SER A 170 -1.56 18.96 -4.91
N LEU A 171 -2.87 18.95 -5.19
CA LEU A 171 -3.90 18.47 -4.29
C LEU A 171 -3.93 16.94 -4.15
N TYR A 172 -3.74 16.19 -5.24
CA TYR A 172 -3.63 14.72 -5.14
C TYR A 172 -2.36 14.29 -4.39
N ARG A 173 -1.28 15.07 -4.54
CA ARG A 173 0.01 14.84 -3.87
C ARG A 173 -0.11 14.97 -2.35
N LEU A 174 -0.93 15.93 -1.86
CA LEU A 174 -1.18 16.13 -0.43
C LEU A 174 -2.10 15.07 0.20
N HIS A 175 -2.94 14.40 -0.60
CA HIS A 175 -3.95 13.45 -0.11
C HIS A 175 -3.41 12.04 0.12
N LEU A 176 -2.45 11.58 -0.69
CA LEU A 176 -1.88 10.22 -0.60
C LEU A 176 -0.70 10.13 0.38
N PHE A 177 0.11 11.18 0.51
CA PHE A 177 1.33 11.15 1.34
C PHE A 177 1.10 11.83 2.69
N GLY A 178 0.18 11.26 3.46
CA GLY A 178 0.00 11.62 4.87
C GLY A 178 1.19 11.18 5.73
N PHE A 179 1.48 11.93 6.79
CA PHE A 179 2.43 11.52 7.83
C PHE A 179 1.86 11.74 9.23
N GLY A 180 0.62 11.27 9.41
CA GLY A 180 -0.08 11.31 10.70
C GLY A 180 0.49 10.30 11.71
N LYS A 181 -0.07 10.27 12.92
CA LYS A 181 0.29 9.27 13.94
C LYS A 181 0.08 7.83 13.44
N VAL A 182 -1.03 7.60 12.73
CA VAL A 182 -1.36 6.30 12.14
C VAL A 182 -0.32 5.91 11.08
N ASP A 183 0.02 6.81 10.16
CA ASP A 183 1.02 6.53 9.12
C ASP A 183 2.37 6.16 9.73
N LYS A 184 2.82 6.85 10.78
CA LYS A 184 4.10 6.53 11.46
C LYS A 184 4.12 5.10 11.98
N VAL A 185 3.06 4.68 12.67
CA VAL A 185 2.95 3.32 13.20
C VAL A 185 2.87 2.31 12.07
N CYS A 186 2.03 2.55 11.06
CA CYS A 186 1.91 1.64 9.91
C CYS A 186 3.20 1.52 9.11
N TYR A 187 3.94 2.61 8.88
CA TYR A 187 5.25 2.57 8.23
C TYR A 187 6.27 1.76 9.04
N ALA A 188 6.29 1.92 10.36
CA ALA A 188 7.15 1.13 11.23
C ALA A 188 6.82 -0.36 11.14
N LEU A 189 5.53 -0.72 11.16
CA LEU A 189 5.07 -2.10 11.00
C LEU A 189 5.39 -2.68 9.62
N LEU A 190 5.24 -1.89 8.55
CA LEU A 190 5.60 -2.31 7.19
C LEU A 190 7.10 -2.56 7.06
N MET A 191 7.94 -1.67 7.58
CA MET A 191 9.40 -1.84 7.59
C MET A 191 9.79 -3.08 8.40
N LEU A 192 9.20 -3.26 9.59
CA LEU A 192 9.46 -4.44 10.41
C LEU A 192 9.04 -5.73 9.69
N SER A 193 7.85 -5.74 9.08
CA SER A 193 7.35 -6.90 8.32
C SER A 193 8.30 -7.26 7.17
N LEU A 194 8.75 -6.28 6.38
CA LEU A 194 9.71 -6.51 5.30
C LEU A 194 11.06 -7.03 5.81
N LEU A 195 11.56 -6.50 6.93
CA LEU A 195 12.81 -6.96 7.54
C LEU A 195 12.70 -8.39 8.09
N VAL A 196 11.60 -8.70 8.77
CA VAL A 196 11.34 -10.04 9.31
C VAL A 196 11.17 -11.05 8.18
N SER A 197 10.39 -10.72 7.15
CA SER A 197 10.25 -11.53 5.93
C SER A 197 11.61 -11.78 5.29
N PHE A 198 12.42 -10.73 5.12
CA PHE A 198 13.77 -10.85 4.56
C PHE A 198 14.69 -11.75 5.40
N ALA A 199 14.69 -11.59 6.72
CA ALA A 199 15.49 -12.42 7.63
C ALA A 199 15.04 -13.88 7.62
N TYR A 200 13.73 -14.13 7.59
CA TYR A 200 13.14 -15.46 7.50
C TYR A 200 13.62 -16.19 6.23
N LEU A 201 13.61 -15.50 5.09
CA LEU A 201 14.11 -16.06 3.82
C LEU A 201 15.60 -16.41 3.89
N LEU A 202 16.42 -15.52 4.46
CA LEU A 202 17.86 -15.78 4.63
C LEU A 202 18.13 -16.98 5.55
N GLN A 203 17.24 -17.23 6.51
CA GLN A 203 17.33 -18.35 7.44
C GLN A 203 16.87 -19.67 6.79
N GLU A 204 15.72 -19.68 6.10
CA GLU A 204 15.21 -20.88 5.41
C GLU A 204 16.18 -21.37 4.33
N MET A 205 16.90 -20.48 3.64
CA MET A 205 17.96 -20.85 2.70
C MET A 205 19.07 -21.71 3.32
N LYS A 206 19.20 -21.74 4.66
CA LYS A 206 20.22 -22.53 5.36
C LYS A 206 19.69 -23.86 5.92
N SER A 207 18.38 -24.04 6.10
CA SER A 207 17.85 -25.11 6.96
C SER A 207 16.68 -25.93 6.39
N ILE A 208 16.12 -25.58 5.22
CA ILE A 208 14.96 -26.29 4.66
C ILE A 208 15.20 -26.54 3.15
N PRO A 209 14.82 -27.69 2.57
CA PRO A 209 14.77 -27.84 1.11
C PRO A 209 13.96 -26.69 0.51
N ARG A 210 14.49 -26.02 -0.52
CA ARG A 210 13.92 -24.79 -1.10
C ARG A 210 12.42 -24.98 -1.36
N LEU A 211 11.55 -24.41 -0.52
CA LEU A 211 10.13 -24.78 -0.53
C LEU A 211 9.38 -24.22 -1.76
N PHE A 212 9.91 -23.16 -2.38
CA PHE A 212 9.26 -22.43 -3.49
C PHE A 212 10.20 -21.89 -4.58
N ILE A 213 11.52 -21.98 -4.38
CA ILE A 213 12.50 -21.32 -5.24
C ILE A 213 13.47 -22.38 -5.76
N GLU A 214 13.41 -22.70 -7.04
CA GLU A 214 14.15 -23.83 -7.58
C GLU A 214 15.57 -23.40 -8.00
N SER A 215 15.73 -22.15 -8.42
CA SER A 215 16.98 -21.64 -9.01
C SER A 215 17.65 -20.53 -8.20
N ASP A 216 18.97 -20.42 -8.34
CA ASP A 216 19.75 -19.32 -7.76
C ASP A 216 19.34 -17.95 -8.36
N LEU A 217 18.85 -17.95 -9.60
CA LEU A 217 18.29 -16.77 -10.25
C LEU A 217 17.04 -16.27 -9.52
N GLU A 218 16.09 -17.16 -9.23
CA GLU A 218 14.87 -16.81 -8.51
C GLU A 218 15.19 -16.30 -7.10
N VAL A 219 16.16 -16.91 -6.40
CA VAL A 219 16.66 -16.40 -5.10
C VAL A 219 17.18 -14.97 -5.26
N ALA A 220 18.06 -14.73 -6.24
CA ALA A 220 18.64 -13.41 -6.47
C ALA A 220 17.56 -12.37 -6.79
N LEU A 221 16.60 -12.70 -7.65
CA LEU A 221 15.46 -11.84 -7.98
C LEU A 221 14.60 -11.55 -6.75
N PHE A 222 14.34 -12.55 -5.91
CA PHE A 222 13.56 -12.40 -4.68
C PHE A 222 14.24 -11.46 -3.67
N VAL A 223 15.56 -11.60 -3.51
CA VAL A 223 16.39 -10.73 -2.66
C VAL A 223 16.38 -9.30 -3.17
N ILE A 224 16.61 -9.10 -4.48
CA ILE A 224 16.58 -7.78 -5.11
C ILE A 224 15.21 -7.13 -4.94
N LEU A 225 14.13 -7.89 -5.10
CA LEU A 225 12.76 -7.42 -4.91
C LEU A 225 12.51 -6.96 -3.47
N HIS A 226 12.96 -7.72 -2.46
CA HIS A 226 12.84 -7.33 -1.05
C HIS A 226 13.61 -6.04 -0.74
N LEU A 227 14.86 -5.94 -1.19
CA LEU A 227 15.67 -4.73 -1.01
C LEU A 227 15.03 -3.52 -1.72
N SER A 228 14.47 -3.72 -2.91
CA SER A 228 13.76 -2.68 -3.67
C SER A 228 12.50 -2.21 -2.94
N ALA A 229 11.73 -3.13 -2.36
CA ALA A 229 10.54 -2.80 -1.56
C ALA A 229 10.92 -2.01 -0.29
N LEU A 230 11.96 -2.43 0.42
CA LEU A 230 12.49 -1.71 1.59
C LEU A 230 12.94 -0.29 1.23
N ALA A 231 13.69 -0.13 0.14
CA ALA A 231 14.13 1.17 -0.36
C ALA A 231 12.94 2.06 -0.75
N LEU A 232 11.95 1.50 -1.45
CA LEU A 232 10.74 2.22 -1.86
C LEU A 232 9.92 2.69 -0.64
N VAL A 233 9.67 1.83 0.34
CA VAL A 233 8.94 2.21 1.56
C VAL A 233 9.70 3.27 2.34
N SER A 234 11.02 3.13 2.46
CA SER A 234 11.89 4.14 3.09
C SER A 234 11.79 5.49 2.37
N PHE A 235 11.81 5.48 1.04
CA PHE A 235 11.62 6.69 0.24
C PHE A 235 10.23 7.31 0.44
N MET A 236 9.17 6.49 0.49
CA MET A 236 7.81 6.97 0.77
C MET A 236 7.69 7.61 2.14
N ILE A 237 8.39 7.10 3.17
CA ILE A 237 8.48 7.72 4.49
C ILE A 237 9.10 9.13 4.38
N LEU A 238 10.22 9.26 3.66
CA LEU A 238 10.89 10.55 3.47
C LEU A 238 9.99 11.55 2.74
N VAL A 239 9.34 11.13 1.65
CA VAL A 239 8.41 11.95 0.88
C VAL A 239 7.22 12.39 1.74
N SER A 240 6.66 11.48 2.52
CA SER A 240 5.52 11.77 3.42
C SER A 240 5.92 12.76 4.51
N ARG A 241 7.12 12.60 5.09
CA ARG A 241 7.68 13.54 6.09
C ARG A 241 7.85 14.93 5.53
N GLU A 242 8.42 15.05 4.33
CA GLU A 242 8.65 16.34 3.69
C GLU A 242 7.32 17.06 3.39
N ASN A 243 6.31 16.32 2.91
CA ASN A 243 4.99 16.86 2.65
C ASN A 243 4.19 17.24 3.92
N ALA A 244 4.65 16.82 5.10
CA ALA A 244 4.01 17.12 6.37
C ALA A 244 4.59 18.36 7.09
N LYS A 245 5.72 18.91 6.61
CA LYS A 245 6.28 20.14 7.17
C LYS A 245 5.35 21.33 6.87
N PRO A 246 5.08 22.21 7.86
CA PRO A 246 4.34 23.44 7.60
C PRO A 246 5.13 24.31 6.61
N GLU A 247 4.43 24.97 5.67
CA GLU A 247 5.08 25.97 4.82
C GLU A 247 5.68 27.06 5.71
N PRO A 248 6.94 27.49 5.46
CA PRO A 248 7.54 28.58 6.20
C PRO A 248 6.63 29.81 6.08
N SER A 249 6.16 30.32 7.22
CA SER A 249 5.26 31.46 7.22
C SER A 249 5.97 32.65 6.59
N SER A 250 5.44 33.19 5.49
CA SER A 250 5.92 34.39 4.80
C SER A 250 5.76 35.68 5.63
N ARG A 251 5.72 35.59 6.96
CA ARG A 251 5.46 36.69 7.89
C ARG A 251 6.70 37.13 8.70
N GLU A 252 7.85 36.46 8.56
CA GLU A 252 9.06 36.83 9.30
C GLU A 252 10.04 37.74 8.54
N GLU A 253 9.78 38.06 7.26
CA GLU A 253 10.72 38.87 6.45
C GLU A 253 10.48 40.39 6.46
N THR A 254 9.44 40.90 7.14
CA THR A 254 9.10 42.35 7.14
C THR A 254 9.37 43.09 8.45
N VAL A 255 10.12 42.51 9.40
CA VAL A 255 10.47 43.19 10.66
C VAL A 255 11.98 43.13 10.92
N ARG A 256 12.78 43.58 9.95
CA ARG A 256 14.19 43.94 10.16
C ARG A 256 14.61 45.07 9.22
N ASP A 257 13.84 46.15 9.20
CA ASP A 257 14.28 47.45 8.70
C ASP A 257 13.47 48.53 9.43
N VAL A 258 13.87 48.83 10.68
CA VAL A 258 13.53 50.06 11.42
C VAL A 258 14.79 50.55 12.11
#